data_AF-A0A0G3ESR4-F1
#
_entry.id   AF-A0A0G3ESR4-F1
#
_cell.length_a   1.000
_cell.length_b   1.000
_cell.length_c   1.000
_cell.angle_alpha   90.00
_cell.angle_beta   90.00
_cell.angle_gamma   90.00
#
_symmetry.space_group_name_H-M   'P 1'
#
loop_
_entity.id
_entity.type
_entity.pdbx_description
1 polymer ?
#
loop_
_entity_poly.entity_id
_entity_poly.type
_entity_poly.pdbx_seq_one_letter_code
_entity_poly.pdbx_strand_id
1 'polypeptide(L)'
;MREYRRMSLAEVGRLLGMAVPNVSAILLGKKDSRASTLEALASSLNAEWVLVPNEHLAEVRQVLAGKGGGADRTARGAVDIFLAGEHE
;
A
#
# COMPACT_ATOMS: atom_id res chain seq x y z
N MET A 1 0.07 -12.20 2.43
CA MET A 1 -0.46 -10.86 2.03
C MET A 1 -1.84 -10.90 1.37
N ARG A 2 -2.28 -12.02 0.74
CA ARG A 2 -3.67 -12.17 0.21
C ARG A 2 -4.76 -12.35 1.28
N GLU A 3 -4.41 -12.59 2.54
CA GLU A 3 -5.36 -12.88 3.62
C GLU A 3 -5.95 -11.63 4.29
N TYR A 4 -5.43 -10.43 4.03
CA TYR A 4 -5.81 -9.20 4.76
C TYR A 4 -6.96 -8.38 4.15
N ARG A 5 -7.52 -8.74 2.99
CA ARG A 5 -8.66 -8.01 2.40
C ARG A 5 -9.79 -8.94 1.97
N ARG A 6 -10.53 -9.46 2.96
CA ARG A 6 -11.79 -10.17 2.75
C ARG A 6 -13.02 -9.26 2.73
N MET A 7 -12.85 -7.93 2.61
CA MET A 7 -14.00 -7.04 2.40
C MET A 7 -14.42 -7.04 0.94
N SER A 8 -15.66 -7.46 0.71
CA SER A 8 -16.36 -7.29 -0.56
C SER A 8 -16.58 -5.80 -0.85
N LEU A 9 -16.72 -5.45 -2.15
CA LEU A 9 -17.07 -4.08 -2.56
C LEU A 9 -18.40 -3.61 -1.95
N ALA A 10 -19.31 -4.55 -1.62
CA ALA A 10 -20.55 -4.26 -0.92
C ALA A 10 -20.32 -3.81 0.53
N GLU A 11 -19.38 -4.45 1.25
CA GLU A 11 -18.99 -4.03 2.59
C GLU A 11 -18.32 -2.65 2.58
N VAL A 12 -17.43 -2.41 1.61
CA VAL A 12 -16.78 -1.11 1.44
C VAL A 12 -17.80 -0.02 1.13
N GLY A 13 -18.75 -0.30 0.23
CA GLY A 13 -19.85 0.62 -0.08
C GLY A 13 -20.69 0.96 1.15
N ARG A 14 -21.00 -0.03 2.01
CA ARG A 14 -21.71 0.20 3.27
C ARG A 14 -20.93 1.10 4.23
N LEU A 15 -19.63 0.87 4.43
CA LEU A 15 -18.81 1.69 5.33
C LEU A 15 -18.69 3.14 4.84
N LEU A 16 -18.66 3.35 3.52
CA LEU A 16 -18.48 4.68 2.93
C LEU A 16 -19.79 5.39 2.60
N GLY A 17 -20.96 4.77 2.85
CA GLY A 17 -22.25 5.31 2.42
C GLY A 17 -22.36 5.46 0.90
N MET A 18 -21.68 4.60 0.13
CA MET A 18 -21.60 4.65 -1.32
C MET A 18 -22.18 3.40 -1.99
N ALA A 19 -22.86 3.60 -3.12
CA ALA A 19 -23.29 2.51 -3.98
C ALA A 19 -22.08 1.77 -4.58
N VAL A 20 -22.15 0.44 -4.69
CA VAL A 20 -21.08 -0.42 -5.21
C VAL A 20 -20.51 0.03 -6.57
N PRO A 21 -21.34 0.45 -7.57
CA PRO A 21 -20.81 0.95 -8.84
C PRO A 21 -19.92 2.18 -8.69
N ASN A 22 -20.23 3.06 -7.73
CA ASN A 22 -19.40 4.24 -7.46
C ASN A 22 -18.05 3.83 -6.85
N VAL A 23 -18.05 2.92 -5.88
CA VAL A 23 -16.80 2.38 -5.29
C VAL A 23 -15.91 1.76 -6.37
N SER A 24 -16.49 0.96 -7.27
CA SER A 24 -15.78 0.34 -8.38
C SER A 24 -15.21 1.36 -9.37
N ALA A 25 -16.00 2.36 -9.76
CA ALA A 25 -15.55 3.41 -10.68
C ALA A 25 -14.37 4.22 -10.12
N ILE A 26 -14.37 4.51 -8.82
CA ILE A 26 -13.28 5.24 -8.14
C ILE A 26 -12.01 4.38 -8.10
N LEU A 27 -12.11 3.11 -7.70
CA LEU A 27 -10.98 2.18 -7.66
C LEU A 27 -10.34 1.95 -9.03
N LEU A 28 -11.14 2.01 -10.09
CA LEU A 28 -10.67 1.88 -11.48
C LEU A 28 -10.14 3.21 -12.06
N GLY A 29 -10.17 4.31 -11.30
CA GLY A 29 -9.79 5.64 -11.80
C GLY A 29 -10.71 6.18 -12.89
N LYS A 30 -11.94 5.64 -13.01
CA LYS A 30 -12.94 6.05 -14.01
C LYS A 30 -13.83 7.20 -13.53
N LYS A 31 -13.69 7.58 -12.26
CA LYS A 31 -14.45 8.67 -11.62
C LYS A 31 -13.53 9.41 -10.66
N ASP A 32 -13.51 10.72 -10.78
CA ASP A 32 -12.78 11.57 -9.84
C ASP A 32 -13.36 11.44 -8.42
N SER A 33 -12.49 11.49 -7.44
CA SER A 33 -12.85 11.49 -6.03
C SER A 33 -12.02 12.49 -5.27
N ARG A 34 -12.63 13.06 -4.24
CA ARG A 34 -11.91 13.91 -3.30
C ARG A 34 -10.86 13.05 -2.58
N ALA A 35 -9.73 13.64 -2.24
CA ALA A 35 -8.69 12.97 -1.46
C ALA A 35 -9.26 12.34 -0.17
N SER A 36 -10.19 13.03 0.51
CA SER A 36 -10.87 12.51 1.70
C SER A 36 -11.66 11.22 1.46
N THR A 37 -12.18 10.99 0.25
CA THR A 37 -12.84 9.72 -0.12
C THR A 37 -11.82 8.61 -0.28
N LEU A 38 -10.65 8.90 -0.86
CA LEU A 38 -9.55 7.94 -1.00
C LEU A 38 -8.95 7.57 0.36
N GLU A 39 -8.83 8.54 1.27
CA GLU A 39 -8.42 8.32 2.66
C GLU A 39 -9.42 7.44 3.42
N ALA A 40 -10.72 7.76 3.35
CA ALA A 40 -11.76 6.96 3.99
C ALA A 40 -11.80 5.52 3.44
N LEU A 41 -11.60 5.35 2.14
CA LEU A 41 -11.48 4.06 1.48
C LEU A 41 -10.26 3.29 1.97
N ALA A 42 -9.09 3.93 2.07
CA ALA A 42 -7.87 3.31 2.57
C ALA A 42 -8.06 2.85 4.02
N SER A 43 -8.59 3.72 4.89
CA SER A 43 -8.92 3.41 6.29
C SER A 43 -9.88 2.21 6.41
N SER A 44 -10.94 2.18 5.58
CA SER A 44 -11.89 1.06 5.53
C SER A 44 -11.24 -0.27 5.12
N LEU A 45 -10.13 -0.23 4.39
CA LEU A 45 -9.39 -1.39 3.92
C LEU A 45 -8.18 -1.74 4.81
N ASN A 46 -8.05 -1.09 5.98
CA ASN A 46 -6.86 -1.15 6.82
C ASN A 46 -5.57 -0.92 6.01
N ALA A 47 -5.60 0.13 5.19
CA ALA A 47 -4.54 0.53 4.28
C ALA A 47 -4.29 2.04 4.38
N GLU A 48 -3.18 2.49 3.82
CA GLU A 48 -2.83 3.90 3.73
C GLU A 48 -2.75 4.33 2.26
N TRP A 49 -3.21 5.55 1.96
CA TRP A 49 -3.09 6.13 0.64
C TRP A 49 -1.78 6.90 0.54
N VAL A 50 -0.87 6.43 -0.32
CA VAL A 50 0.46 7.00 -0.48
C VAL A 50 0.74 7.38 -1.94
N LEU A 51 1.46 8.47 -2.14
CA LEU A 51 2.01 8.84 -3.44
C LEU A 51 3.33 8.08 -3.65
N VAL A 52 3.44 7.36 -4.76
CA VAL A 52 4.66 6.61 -5.11
C VAL A 52 5.29 7.28 -6.34
N PRO A 53 6.54 7.77 -6.24
CA PRO A 53 7.28 8.24 -7.41
C PRO A 53 7.41 7.13 -8.46
N ASN A 54 7.28 7.47 -9.75
CA ASN A 54 7.18 6.49 -10.83
C ASN A 54 8.41 5.58 -10.93
N GLU A 55 9.59 6.12 -10.61
CA GLU A 55 10.87 5.41 -10.54
C GLU A 55 10.86 4.26 -9.52
N HIS A 56 10.03 4.33 -8.47
CA HIS A 56 9.90 3.30 -7.43
C HIS A 56 8.69 2.36 -7.64
N LEU A 57 7.81 2.65 -8.60
CA LEU A 57 6.55 1.91 -8.77
C LEU A 57 6.76 0.42 -9.05
N ALA A 58 7.79 0.07 -9.82
CA ALA A 58 8.11 -1.32 -10.15
C ALA A 58 8.50 -2.12 -8.90
N GLU A 59 9.31 -1.54 -8.02
CA GLU A 59 9.76 -2.14 -6.77
C GLU A 59 8.59 -2.36 -5.80
N VAL A 60 7.74 -1.34 -5.61
CA VAL A 60 6.53 -1.45 -4.78
C VAL A 60 5.63 -2.59 -5.29
N ARG A 61 5.43 -2.72 -6.60
CA ARG A 61 4.65 -3.81 -7.19
C ARG A 61 5.24 -5.18 -6.91
N GLN A 62 6.57 -5.33 -6.94
CA GLN A 62 7.23 -6.59 -6.62
C GLN A 62 7.03 -6.98 -5.15
N VAL A 63 7.23 -6.03 -4.23
CA VAL A 63 6.99 -6.24 -2.78
C VAL A 63 5.53 -6.66 -2.54
N LEU A 64 4.57 -5.94 -3.11
CA LEU A 64 3.13 -6.27 -2.95
C LEU A 64 2.76 -7.62 -3.58
N ALA A 65 3.43 -8.03 -4.66
CA ALA A 65 3.25 -9.34 -5.28
C ALA A 65 3.87 -10.50 -4.47
N GLY A 66 4.57 -10.20 -3.36
CA GLY A 66 5.33 -11.18 -2.59
C GLY A 66 6.56 -11.70 -3.33
N LYS A 67 7.02 -10.96 -4.35
CA LYS A 67 8.15 -11.31 -5.23
C LYS A 67 9.38 -10.45 -4.99
N GLY A 68 9.21 -9.27 -4.37
CA GLY A 68 10.29 -8.50 -3.79
C GLY A 68 10.69 -9.20 -2.51
N GLY A 69 11.92 -9.69 -2.43
CA GLY A 69 12.48 -10.17 -1.19
C GLY A 69 12.16 -9.16 -0.10
N GLY A 70 11.52 -9.60 0.98
CA GLY A 70 11.39 -8.76 2.16
C GLY A 70 12.77 -8.19 2.48
N ALA A 71 12.81 -6.94 2.95
CA ALA A 71 14.04 -6.28 3.40
C ALA A 71 14.97 -7.36 3.97
N ASP A 72 16.14 -7.53 3.34
CA ASP A 72 17.08 -8.54 3.77
C ASP A 72 17.45 -8.20 5.22
N ARG A 73 16.78 -8.87 6.17
CA ARG A 73 17.00 -8.68 7.60
C ARG A 73 18.40 -9.18 7.99
N THR A 74 19.16 -9.76 7.05
CA THR A 74 20.56 -10.15 7.22
C THR A 74 21.55 -9.19 6.55
N ALA A 75 21.08 -8.21 5.75
CA ALA A 75 21.93 -7.13 5.29
C ALA A 75 22.26 -6.25 6.49
N ARG A 76 23.52 -6.31 6.94
CA ARG A 76 24.09 -5.39 7.93
C ARG A 76 23.63 -3.97 7.60
N GLY A 77 22.96 -3.32 8.55
CA GLY A 77 22.50 -1.96 8.36
C GLY A 77 23.70 -1.05 8.09
N ALA A 78 23.53 0.06 7.38
CA ALA A 78 24.60 1.03 7.17
C ALA A 78 25.27 1.47 8.50
N VAL A 79 24.55 1.37 9.62
CA VAL A 79 25.04 1.57 10.99
C VAL A 79 26.03 0.48 11.44
N ASP A 80 25.80 -0.79 11.11
CA ASP A 80 26.73 -1.90 11.42
C ASP A 80 28.05 -1.80 10.65
N ILE A 81 28.01 -1.24 9.44
CA ILE A 81 29.23 -0.97 8.64
C ILE A 81 30.02 0.18 9.26
N PHE A 82 29.34 1.20 9.77
CA PHE A 82 29.98 2.37 10.38
C PHE A 82 30.64 2.05 11.72
N LEU A 83 29.98 1.25 12.58
CA LEU A 83 30.52 0.83 13.88
C LEU A 83 31.65 -0.20 13.78
N ALA A 84 31.74 -0.95 12.67
CA ALA A 84 32.82 -1.91 12.46
C ALA A 84 34.15 -1.25 12.00
N GLY A 85 34.12 0.02 11.58
CA GLY A 85 35.29 0.76 11.09
C GLY A 85 36.04 1.58 12.14
N GLU A 86 35.57 1.65 13.39
CA GLU A 86 36.22 2.42 14.48
C GLU A 86 37.16 1.57 15.35
N HIS A 87 37.41 0.30 14.98
CA HIS A 87 38.31 -0.61 15.68
C HIS A 87 39.43 -1.14 14.76
N GLU A 88 40.08 -0.25 14.01
CA GLU A 88 41.39 -0.52 13.38
C GLU A 88 42.41 0.54 13.77
#